data_AF-A0A923LE98-F1
#
_entry.id   AF-A0A923LE98-F1
#
_cell.length_a   1.000
_cell.length_b   1.000
_cell.length_c   1.000
_cell.angle_alpha   90.00
_cell.angle_beta   90.00
_cell.angle_gamma   90.00
#
_symmetry.space_group_name_H-M   'P 1'
#
loop_
_entity.id
_entity.type
_entity.pdbx_description
1 polymer ?
#
loop_
_entity_poly.entity_id
_entity_poly.type
_entity_poly.pdbx_seq_one_letter_code
_entity_poly.pdbx_strand_id
1 'polypeptide(L)'
;MAQALVSGAAEEQIREIKPECISEEIKASINRRGKRPELFWLYLFEAVSKLKELIEKVRERVAEAKEERLEFPVRSPLAAKYQQLESIQRKLDDQNEAIFNRELELGRVRNELACATGIFKRKERKDLQEQVDSLKQQVASMKRWLSGIVREHGYETVQEFMQEYQAARKEYKAYRAAVEEWRRRTEAKGFMDMQLREAKKRTEEREEYRGYRSSGRGAR
;
A
#
# COMPACT_ATOMS: atom_id res chain seq x y z
N MET A 1 15.60 -28.88 -66.84
CA MET A 1 16.57 -28.92 -67.95
C MET A 1 17.94 -28.71 -67.34
N ALA A 2 18.64 -29.77 -66.96
CA ALA A 2 19.35 -30.65 -67.88
C ALA A 2 20.55 -29.95 -68.50
N GLN A 3 21.68 -29.95 -67.79
CA GLN A 3 23.02 -30.14 -68.38
C GLN A 3 24.05 -30.35 -67.26
N ALA A 4 24.02 -31.53 -66.66
CA ALA A 4 25.17 -32.10 -65.95
C ALA A 4 25.06 -33.64 -65.86
N LEU A 5 24.43 -34.25 -66.88
CA LEU A 5 24.47 -35.70 -67.10
C LEU A 5 25.49 -36.01 -68.20
N VAL A 6 26.76 -35.64 -67.95
CA VAL A 6 27.89 -36.07 -68.78
C VAL A 6 29.06 -36.39 -67.85
N SER A 7 29.57 -37.61 -67.99
CA SER A 7 30.68 -38.26 -67.27
C SER A 7 30.33 -38.86 -65.90
N GLY A 8 30.02 -40.16 -65.91
CA GLY A 8 29.87 -41.04 -64.73
C GLY A 8 31.18 -41.29 -63.97
N ALA A 9 31.99 -40.26 -63.74
CA ALA A 9 33.20 -40.31 -62.92
C ALA A 9 32.98 -39.73 -61.50
N ALA A 10 31.88 -39.01 -61.26
CA ALA A 10 31.63 -38.32 -59.99
C ALA A 10 30.77 -39.12 -58.98
N GLU A 11 29.91 -40.04 -59.41
CA GLU A 11 29.03 -40.79 -58.50
C GLU A 11 29.76 -41.88 -57.70
N GLU A 12 30.77 -42.55 -58.29
CA GLU A 12 31.57 -43.55 -57.58
C GLU A 12 32.46 -42.90 -56.50
N GLN A 13 33.09 -41.77 -56.83
CA GLN A 13 33.88 -41.02 -55.86
C GLN A 13 33.02 -40.45 -54.72
N ILE A 14 31.79 -39.98 -54.98
CA ILE A 14 30.87 -39.53 -53.92
C ILE A 14 30.34 -40.71 -53.08
N ARG A 15 30.20 -41.92 -53.65
CA ARG A 15 29.80 -43.14 -52.93
C ARG A 15 30.90 -43.68 -52.01
N GLU A 16 32.18 -43.55 -52.36
CA GLU A 16 33.33 -43.94 -51.52
C GLU A 16 33.67 -42.89 -50.46
N ILE A 17 33.62 -41.59 -50.82
CA ILE A 17 33.96 -40.48 -49.91
C ILE A 17 32.95 -40.36 -48.74
N LYS A 18 31.68 -40.70 -48.95
CA LYS A 18 30.62 -40.46 -47.95
C LYS A 18 30.69 -41.39 -46.73
N PRO A 19 30.92 -42.72 -46.84
CA PRO A 19 31.12 -43.59 -45.67
C PRO A 19 32.56 -43.59 -45.14
N GLU A 20 33.60 -43.49 -45.98
CA GLU A 20 34.99 -43.68 -45.53
C GLU A 20 35.64 -42.40 -44.98
N CYS A 21 35.38 -41.22 -45.58
CA CYS A 21 35.99 -39.98 -45.09
C CYS A 21 35.15 -39.26 -44.02
N ILE A 22 33.82 -39.33 -44.09
CA ILE A 22 32.98 -38.58 -43.14
C ILE A 22 32.66 -39.43 -41.91
N SER A 23 32.32 -40.71 -42.11
CA SER A 23 31.92 -41.58 -41.00
C SER A 23 33.11 -41.98 -40.13
N GLU A 24 34.26 -42.28 -40.71
CA GLU A 24 35.47 -42.61 -39.94
C GLU A 24 36.14 -41.40 -39.30
N GLU A 25 36.10 -40.21 -39.91
CA GLU A 25 36.62 -38.99 -39.28
C GLU A 25 35.72 -38.52 -38.12
N ILE A 26 34.39 -38.69 -38.25
CA ILE A 26 33.44 -38.48 -37.14
C ILE A 26 33.67 -39.51 -36.03
N LYS A 27 33.79 -40.80 -36.36
CA LYS A 27 34.14 -41.85 -35.38
C LYS A 27 35.49 -41.56 -34.73
N ALA A 28 36.51 -41.19 -35.49
CA ALA A 28 37.84 -40.87 -34.98
C ALA A 28 37.82 -39.62 -34.10
N SER A 29 37.01 -38.61 -34.42
CA SER A 29 36.80 -37.42 -33.60
C SER A 29 36.06 -37.76 -32.30
N ILE A 30 35.01 -38.58 -32.35
CA ILE A 30 34.29 -39.10 -31.16
C ILE A 30 35.21 -40.02 -30.34
N ASN A 31 36.07 -40.81 -30.97
CA ASN A 31 36.99 -41.75 -30.34
C ASN A 31 38.27 -41.07 -29.81
N ARG A 32 38.66 -39.89 -30.33
CA ARG A 32 39.78 -39.03 -29.84
C ARG A 32 39.32 -38.05 -28.77
N ARG A 33 38.17 -37.40 -28.95
CA ARG A 33 37.68 -36.29 -28.10
C ARG A 33 36.39 -36.61 -27.34
N GLY A 34 35.57 -37.55 -27.81
CA GLY A 34 34.33 -37.99 -27.13
C GLY A 34 34.53 -39.07 -26.07
N LYS A 35 35.78 -39.52 -25.81
CA LYS A 35 36.13 -40.60 -24.87
C LYS A 35 36.05 -40.28 -23.38
N ARG A 36 35.61 -39.07 -23.01
CA ARG A 36 35.42 -38.71 -21.60
C ARG A 36 34.00 -38.18 -21.38
N PRO A 37 32.98 -39.03 -21.53
CA PRO A 37 31.61 -38.69 -21.11
C PRO A 37 31.58 -38.28 -19.63
N GLU A 38 32.51 -38.82 -18.82
CA GLU A 38 32.83 -38.38 -17.46
C GLU A 38 33.08 -36.86 -17.35
N LEU A 39 33.86 -36.27 -18.27
CA LEU A 39 34.14 -34.83 -18.27
C LEU A 39 32.90 -34.03 -18.69
N PHE A 40 32.19 -34.47 -19.72
CA PHE A 40 30.93 -33.85 -20.12
C PHE A 40 29.91 -33.87 -18.99
N TRP A 41 29.80 -34.99 -18.29
CA TRP A 41 28.98 -35.13 -17.09
C TRP A 41 29.46 -34.22 -15.95
N LEU A 42 30.75 -34.09 -15.71
CA LEU A 42 31.31 -33.16 -14.72
C LEU A 42 30.97 -31.70 -15.05
N TYR A 43 31.11 -31.27 -16.31
CA TYR A 43 30.73 -29.93 -16.73
C TYR A 43 29.23 -29.68 -16.62
N LEU A 44 28.39 -30.64 -17.03
CA LEU A 44 26.95 -30.55 -16.85
C LEU A 44 26.56 -30.51 -15.38
N PHE A 45 27.17 -31.36 -14.55
CA PHE A 45 26.91 -31.43 -13.12
C PHE A 45 27.31 -30.13 -12.41
N GLU A 46 28.48 -29.58 -12.75
CA GLU A 46 28.96 -28.29 -12.24
C GLU A 46 28.04 -27.15 -12.69
N ALA A 47 27.64 -27.11 -13.97
CA ALA A 47 26.73 -26.09 -14.49
C ALA A 47 25.35 -26.16 -13.81
N VAL A 48 24.78 -27.36 -13.63
CA VAL A 48 23.51 -27.57 -12.93
C VAL A 48 23.64 -27.19 -11.45
N SER A 49 24.76 -27.52 -10.80
CA SER A 49 25.03 -27.16 -9.41
C SER A 49 25.12 -25.64 -9.25
N LYS A 50 25.83 -24.95 -10.17
CA LYS A 50 25.93 -23.49 -10.17
C LYS A 50 24.59 -22.80 -10.45
N LEU A 51 23.80 -23.35 -11.36
CA LEU A 51 22.45 -22.87 -11.64
C LEU A 51 21.53 -23.05 -10.42
N LYS A 52 21.59 -24.19 -9.73
CA LYS A 52 20.85 -24.41 -8.48
C LYS A 52 21.25 -23.40 -7.40
N GLU A 53 22.55 -23.14 -7.22
CA GLU A 53 23.05 -22.14 -6.28
C GLU A 53 22.52 -20.73 -6.61
N LEU A 54 22.52 -20.34 -7.89
CA LEU A 54 21.98 -19.05 -8.33
C LEU A 54 20.46 -18.96 -8.12
N ILE A 55 19.73 -20.03 -8.40
CA ILE A 55 18.28 -20.08 -8.18
C ILE A 55 17.95 -19.92 -6.70
N GLU A 56 18.68 -20.59 -5.80
CA GLU A 56 18.46 -20.43 -4.35
C GLU A 56 18.83 -19.02 -3.88
N LYS A 57 19.95 -18.44 -4.33
CA LYS A 57 20.28 -17.03 -4.03
C LYS A 57 19.22 -16.05 -4.52
N VAL A 58 18.63 -16.29 -5.70
CA VAL A 58 17.53 -15.46 -6.21
C VAL A 58 16.27 -15.66 -5.37
N ARG A 59 15.96 -16.89 -4.95
CA ARG A 59 14.83 -17.19 -4.06
C ARG A 59 14.97 -16.52 -2.71
N GLU A 60 16.16 -16.61 -2.10
CA GLU A 60 16.50 -15.92 -0.84
C GLU A 60 16.30 -14.40 -1.00
N ARG A 61 16.87 -13.79 -2.04
CA ARG A 61 16.69 -12.34 -2.29
C ARG A 61 15.23 -11.96 -2.54
N VAL A 62 14.45 -12.83 -3.20
CA VAL A 62 13.01 -12.61 -3.41
C VAL A 62 12.23 -12.79 -2.11
N ALA A 63 12.63 -13.72 -1.24
CA ALA A 63 12.02 -13.93 0.06
C ALA A 63 12.34 -12.77 1.01
N GLU A 64 13.61 -12.35 1.10
CA GLU A 64 14.07 -11.16 1.82
C GLU A 64 13.29 -9.93 1.35
N ALA A 65 13.20 -9.68 0.03
CA ALA A 65 12.45 -8.55 -0.52
C ALA A 65 10.92 -8.61 -0.26
N LYS A 66 10.37 -9.80 0.00
CA LYS A 66 8.96 -10.00 0.36
C LYS A 66 8.73 -9.79 1.86
N GLU A 67 9.56 -10.37 2.73
CA GLU A 67 9.49 -10.15 4.19
C GLU A 67 9.79 -8.70 4.56
N GLU A 68 10.64 -8.03 3.77
CA GLU A 68 11.01 -6.64 3.96
C GLU A 68 9.99 -5.61 3.45
N ARG A 69 8.96 -6.04 2.71
CA ARG A 69 7.86 -5.17 2.32
C ARG A 69 6.97 -4.93 3.52
N LEU A 70 7.13 -3.77 4.14
CA LEU A 70 6.20 -3.28 5.16
C LEU A 70 4.77 -3.36 4.63
N GLU A 71 3.94 -4.19 5.25
CA GLU A 71 2.55 -4.34 4.86
C GLU A 71 1.80 -3.03 5.10
N PHE A 72 0.97 -2.64 4.14
CA PHE A 72 0.14 -1.43 4.30
C PHE A 72 -0.87 -1.66 5.44
N PRO A 73 -1.03 -0.70 6.37
CA PRO A 73 -1.94 -0.88 7.50
C PRO A 73 -3.37 -1.20 7.05
N VAL A 74 -4.00 -2.16 7.72
CA VAL A 74 -5.37 -2.57 7.39
C VAL A 74 -6.36 -1.68 8.13
N ARG A 75 -7.35 -1.15 7.40
CA ARG A 75 -8.46 -0.40 7.99
C ARG A 75 -9.48 -1.37 8.58
N SER A 76 -9.77 -1.23 9.87
CA SER A 76 -10.80 -2.06 10.51
C SER A 76 -12.21 -1.73 9.97
N PRO A 77 -13.18 -2.66 10.09
CA PRO A 77 -14.56 -2.40 9.70
C PRO A 77 -15.18 -1.20 10.43
N LEU A 78 -14.81 -0.98 11.70
CA LEU A 78 -15.33 0.13 12.48
C LEU A 78 -14.70 1.47 12.07
N ALA A 79 -13.37 1.50 11.86
CA ALA A 79 -12.70 2.66 11.27
C ALA A 79 -13.22 2.98 9.86
N ALA A 80 -13.74 1.98 9.14
CA ALA A 80 -14.34 2.17 7.84
C ALA A 80 -15.66 2.93 7.86
N LYS A 81 -16.46 2.73 8.91
CA LYS A 81 -17.72 3.45 9.14
C LYS A 81 -17.52 4.87 9.67
N TYR A 82 -16.31 5.23 10.13
CA TYR A 82 -16.06 6.50 10.83
C TYR A 82 -16.58 7.73 10.07
N GLN A 83 -16.41 7.80 8.75
CA GLN A 83 -16.88 8.95 7.95
C GLN A 83 -18.40 9.12 7.98
N GLN A 84 -19.14 8.01 7.96
CA GLN A 84 -20.61 8.05 8.08
C GLN A 84 -21.01 8.52 9.48
N LEU A 85 -20.40 7.97 10.53
CA LEU A 85 -20.67 8.35 11.91
C LEU A 85 -20.30 9.80 12.20
N GLU A 86 -19.20 10.30 11.62
CA GLU A 86 -18.77 11.70 11.69
C GLU A 86 -19.80 12.66 11.07
N SER A 87 -20.45 12.26 9.96
CA SER A 87 -21.53 13.05 9.36
C SER A 87 -22.76 13.18 10.27
N ILE A 88 -23.09 12.10 11.00
CA ILE A 88 -24.21 12.08 11.96
C ILE A 88 -23.86 12.95 13.17
N GLN A 89 -22.64 12.80 13.70
CA GLN A 89 -22.14 13.61 14.81
C GLN A 89 -22.22 15.10 14.49
N ARG A 90 -21.79 15.51 13.29
CA ARG A 90 -21.90 16.91 12.84
C ARG A 90 -23.33 17.44 12.89
N LYS A 91 -24.30 16.68 12.36
CA LYS A 91 -25.71 17.09 12.40
C LYS A 91 -26.23 17.25 13.83
N LEU A 92 -25.80 16.36 14.75
CA LEU A 92 -26.15 16.48 16.17
C LEU A 92 -25.53 17.73 16.79
N ASP A 93 -24.27 18.02 16.49
CA ASP A 93 -23.57 19.21 17.00
C ASP A 93 -24.22 20.51 16.49
N ASP A 94 -24.50 20.60 15.19
CA ASP A 94 -25.18 21.75 14.58
C ASP A 94 -26.56 21.99 15.22
N GLN A 95 -27.30 20.91 15.50
CA GLN A 95 -28.59 21.00 16.13
C GLN A 95 -28.52 21.35 17.62
N ASN A 96 -27.52 20.84 18.34
CA ASN A 96 -27.26 21.22 19.73
C ASN A 96 -26.91 22.70 19.85
N GLU A 97 -26.10 23.24 18.92
CA GLU A 97 -25.79 24.67 18.86
C GLU A 97 -27.07 25.49 18.60
N ALA A 98 -27.91 25.05 17.67
CA ALA A 98 -29.19 25.71 17.41
C ALA A 98 -30.13 25.68 18.63
N ILE A 99 -30.21 24.57 19.36
CA ILE A 99 -30.99 24.45 20.60
C ILE A 99 -30.44 25.40 21.67
N PHE A 100 -29.13 25.42 21.86
CA PHE A 100 -28.47 26.30 22.84
C PHE A 100 -28.79 27.77 22.59
N ASN A 101 -28.68 28.23 21.33
CA ASN A 101 -29.02 29.59 20.96
C ASN A 101 -30.49 29.92 21.24
N ARG A 102 -31.40 28.96 20.98
CA ARG A 102 -32.83 29.13 21.26
C ARG A 102 -33.14 29.17 22.76
N GLU A 103 -32.46 28.35 23.56
CA GLU A 103 -32.56 28.35 25.02
C GLU A 103 -32.03 29.66 25.62
N LEU A 104 -30.98 30.23 25.03
CA LEU A 104 -30.47 31.55 25.41
C LEU A 104 -31.50 32.65 25.15
N GLU A 105 -32.12 32.65 23.97
CA GLU A 105 -33.19 33.60 23.63
C GLU A 105 -34.40 33.45 24.56
N LEU A 106 -34.80 32.21 24.84
CA LEU A 106 -35.84 31.91 25.83
C LEU A 106 -35.50 32.45 27.21
N GLY A 107 -34.24 32.36 27.64
CA GLY A 107 -33.76 33.00 28.86
C GLY A 107 -33.93 34.52 28.84
N ARG A 108 -33.55 35.18 27.74
CA ARG A 108 -33.69 36.63 27.57
C ARG A 108 -35.15 37.09 27.65
N VAL A 109 -36.04 36.48 26.88
CA VAL A 109 -37.46 36.85 26.85
C VAL A 109 -38.13 36.57 28.21
N ARG A 110 -37.73 35.50 28.92
CA ARG A 110 -38.20 35.25 30.30
C ARG A 110 -37.77 36.34 31.27
N ASN A 111 -36.53 36.84 31.15
CA ASN A 111 -36.05 37.93 31.98
C ASN A 111 -36.80 39.23 31.69
N GLU A 112 -37.03 39.55 30.42
CA GLU A 112 -37.84 40.71 30.01
C GLU A 112 -39.27 40.62 30.57
N LEU A 113 -39.89 39.43 30.50
CA LEU A 113 -41.20 39.18 31.08
C LEU A 113 -41.21 39.40 32.60
N ALA A 114 -40.15 38.98 33.30
CA ALA A 114 -40.01 39.19 34.75
C ALA A 114 -39.84 40.68 35.10
N CYS A 115 -39.14 41.45 34.26
CA CYS A 115 -38.96 42.90 34.42
C CYS A 115 -40.23 43.70 34.08
N ALA A 116 -41.15 43.16 33.29
CA ALA A 116 -42.40 43.81 32.87
C ALA A 116 -43.45 43.88 34.01
N THR A 117 -43.12 44.61 35.09
CA THR A 117 -43.99 44.81 36.26
C THR A 117 -44.81 46.11 36.15
N GLY A 118 -46.05 46.11 36.63
CA GLY A 118 -46.94 47.27 36.62
C GLY A 118 -48.23 47.10 35.81
N ILE A 119 -49.29 47.81 36.21
CA ILE A 119 -50.66 47.69 35.65
C ILE A 119 -50.73 48.02 34.14
N PHE A 120 -49.92 48.96 33.67
CA PHE A 120 -49.94 49.41 32.28
C PHE A 120 -49.22 48.44 31.31
N LYS A 121 -48.41 47.49 31.80
CA LYS A 121 -47.64 46.54 30.99
C LYS A 121 -48.39 45.23 30.65
N ARG A 122 -49.71 45.21 30.83
CA ARG A 122 -50.53 43.99 30.63
C ARG A 122 -50.40 43.40 29.22
N LYS A 123 -50.40 44.24 28.19
CA LYS A 123 -50.26 43.82 26.79
C LYS A 123 -48.86 43.27 26.50
N GLU A 124 -47.83 44.03 26.85
CA GLU A 124 -46.41 43.63 26.72
C GLU A 124 -46.15 42.26 27.38
N ARG A 125 -46.67 42.03 28.59
CA ARG A 125 -46.56 40.73 29.26
C ARG A 125 -47.25 39.59 28.52
N LYS A 126 -48.41 39.83 27.91
CA LYS A 126 -49.14 38.82 27.13
C LYS A 126 -48.33 38.43 25.91
N ASP A 127 -47.81 39.42 25.19
CA ASP A 127 -47.01 39.22 23.99
C ASP A 127 -45.69 38.47 24.32
N LEU A 128 -45.00 38.86 25.40
CA LEU A 128 -43.80 38.17 25.90
C LEU A 128 -44.10 36.73 26.36
N GLN A 129 -45.25 36.48 26.99
CA GLN A 129 -45.67 35.15 27.38
C GLN A 129 -45.94 34.25 26.17
N GLU A 130 -46.63 34.77 25.15
CA GLU A 130 -46.86 34.05 23.88
C GLU A 130 -45.54 33.72 23.19
N GLN A 131 -44.57 34.64 23.18
CA GLN A 131 -43.22 34.36 22.69
C GLN A 131 -42.56 33.23 23.50
N VAL A 132 -42.54 33.32 24.83
CA VAL A 132 -41.97 32.27 25.71
C VAL A 132 -42.54 30.89 25.39
N ASP A 133 -43.85 30.78 25.21
CA ASP A 133 -44.50 29.49 24.95
C ASP A 133 -44.18 28.98 23.53
N SER A 134 -44.08 29.88 22.55
CA SER A 134 -43.57 29.55 21.21
C SER A 134 -42.12 29.05 21.25
N LEU A 135 -41.19 29.73 21.95
CA LEU A 135 -39.78 29.29 22.00
C LEU A 135 -39.66 27.96 22.75
N LYS A 136 -40.43 27.74 23.82
CA LYS A 136 -40.48 26.44 24.51
C LYS A 136 -40.91 25.32 23.56
N GLN A 137 -41.96 25.56 22.76
CA GLN A 137 -42.44 24.57 21.80
C GLN A 137 -41.39 24.27 20.73
N GLN A 138 -40.67 25.30 20.25
CA GLN A 138 -39.57 25.14 19.30
C GLN A 138 -38.40 24.35 19.91
N VAL A 139 -37.98 24.66 21.13
CA VAL A 139 -36.92 23.90 21.82
C VAL A 139 -37.35 22.43 22.00
N ALA A 140 -38.60 22.17 22.35
CA ALA A 140 -39.11 20.80 22.49
C ALA A 140 -39.15 20.04 21.16
N SER A 141 -39.56 20.68 20.06
CA SER A 141 -39.54 20.06 18.73
C SER A 141 -38.13 19.80 18.23
N MET A 142 -37.19 20.74 18.47
CA MET A 142 -35.78 20.56 18.18
C MET A 142 -35.18 19.41 18.99
N LYS A 143 -35.46 19.31 20.30
CA LYS A 143 -35.00 18.16 21.11
C LYS A 143 -35.53 16.82 20.59
N ARG A 144 -36.77 16.78 20.11
CA ARG A 144 -37.34 15.57 19.47
C ARG A 144 -36.62 15.23 18.16
N TRP A 145 -36.24 16.23 17.37
CA TRP A 145 -35.55 16.00 16.11
C TRP A 145 -34.14 15.39 16.30
N LEU A 146 -33.43 15.69 17.41
CA LEU A 146 -32.15 15.04 17.74
C LEU A 146 -32.28 13.52 17.83
N SER A 147 -33.33 13.04 18.50
CA SER A 147 -33.64 11.60 18.56
C SER A 147 -33.97 11.04 17.17
N GLY A 148 -34.56 11.85 16.28
CA GLY A 148 -34.85 11.47 14.91
C GLY A 148 -33.60 11.21 14.07
N ILE A 149 -32.56 12.04 14.22
CA ILE A 149 -31.29 11.89 13.49
C ILE A 149 -30.66 10.53 13.73
N VAL A 150 -30.54 10.12 14.99
CA VAL A 150 -29.86 8.85 15.32
C VAL A 150 -30.71 7.64 14.93
N ARG A 151 -32.05 7.75 15.01
CA ARG A 151 -32.98 6.68 14.60
C ARG A 151 -33.01 6.43 13.11
N GLU A 152 -32.84 7.46 12.28
CA GLU A 152 -32.71 7.31 10.82
C GLU A 152 -31.53 6.39 10.45
N HIS A 153 -30.51 6.33 11.32
CA HIS A 153 -29.33 5.50 11.14
C HIS A 153 -29.33 4.21 11.97
N GLY A 154 -30.48 3.83 12.54
CA GLY A 154 -30.67 2.56 13.25
C GLY A 154 -30.30 2.57 14.73
N TYR A 155 -30.07 3.74 15.33
CA TYR A 155 -29.79 3.86 16.76
C TYR A 155 -31.05 4.27 17.54
N GLU A 156 -31.36 3.59 18.64
CA GLU A 156 -32.55 3.92 19.43
C GLU A 156 -32.32 5.16 20.30
N THR A 157 -31.08 5.30 20.79
CA THR A 157 -30.64 6.38 21.66
C THR A 157 -29.38 7.09 21.13
N VAL A 158 -29.24 8.37 21.47
CA VAL A 158 -28.00 9.14 21.17
C VAL A 158 -26.80 8.50 21.86
N GLN A 159 -27.00 7.90 23.04
CA GLN A 159 -25.92 7.27 23.80
C GLN A 159 -25.32 6.06 23.09
N GLU A 160 -26.16 5.18 22.50
CA GLU A 160 -25.69 4.06 21.67
C GLU A 160 -24.85 4.55 20.49
N PHE A 161 -25.36 5.54 19.76
CA PHE A 161 -24.63 6.16 18.67
C PHE A 161 -23.28 6.72 19.13
N MET A 162 -23.25 7.45 20.25
CA MET A 162 -22.03 8.04 20.79
C MET A 162 -20.99 6.98 21.16
N GLN A 163 -21.40 5.82 21.66
CA GLN A 163 -20.48 4.71 21.96
C GLN A 163 -19.83 4.16 20.69
N GLU A 164 -20.60 3.86 19.65
CA GLU A 164 -20.06 3.38 18.37
C GLU A 164 -19.18 4.44 17.70
N TYR A 165 -19.59 5.72 17.72
CA TYR A 165 -18.81 6.83 17.18
C TYR A 165 -17.45 6.97 17.88
N GLN A 166 -17.39 6.94 19.21
CA GLN A 166 -16.12 7.06 19.93
C GLN A 166 -15.20 5.86 19.68
N ALA A 167 -15.77 4.65 19.61
CA ALA A 167 -15.01 3.45 19.26
C ALA A 167 -14.45 3.53 17.83
N ALA A 168 -15.27 3.91 16.85
CA ALA A 168 -14.84 4.12 15.46
C ALA A 168 -13.78 5.22 15.33
N ARG A 169 -13.94 6.32 16.06
CA ARG A 169 -12.98 7.43 16.08
C ARG A 169 -11.62 6.99 16.62
N LYS A 170 -11.61 6.16 17.67
CA LYS A 170 -10.38 5.61 18.25
C LYS A 170 -9.65 4.72 17.24
N GLU A 171 -10.36 3.79 16.61
CA GLU A 171 -9.77 2.89 15.61
C GLU A 171 -9.31 3.63 14.35
N TYR A 172 -10.08 4.63 13.89
CA TYR A 172 -9.68 5.46 12.76
C TYR A 172 -8.41 6.28 13.05
N LYS A 173 -8.27 6.82 14.26
CA LYS A 173 -7.05 7.50 14.69
C LYS A 173 -5.86 6.54 14.72
N ALA A 174 -6.04 5.33 15.25
CA ALA A 174 -5.00 4.30 15.26
C ALA A 174 -4.58 3.90 13.84
N TYR A 175 -5.54 3.67 12.95
CA TYR A 175 -5.29 3.39 11.54
C TYR A 175 -4.51 4.53 10.87
N ARG A 176 -4.92 5.79 11.06
CA ARG A 176 -4.22 6.94 10.49
C ARG A 176 -2.78 7.02 11.00
N ALA A 177 -2.56 6.82 12.30
CA ALA A 177 -1.22 6.82 12.88
C ALA A 177 -0.34 5.69 12.30
N ALA A 178 -0.89 4.49 12.13
CA ALA A 178 -0.20 3.37 11.50
C ALA A 178 0.16 3.67 10.02
N VAL A 179 -0.72 4.33 9.27
CA VAL A 179 -0.47 4.75 7.88
C VAL A 179 0.67 5.77 7.80
N GLU A 180 0.68 6.75 8.70
CA GLU A 180 1.76 7.73 8.78
C GLU A 180 3.10 7.09 9.16
N GLU A 181 3.09 6.14 10.09
CA GLU A 181 4.30 5.40 10.46
C GLU A 181 4.81 4.51 9.32
N TRP A 182 3.91 3.82 8.63
CA TRP A 182 4.24 3.05 7.43
C TRP A 182 4.85 3.93 6.34
N ARG A 183 4.26 5.12 6.10
CA ARG A 183 4.80 6.12 5.17
C ARG A 183 6.20 6.56 5.57
N ARG A 184 6.41 6.93 6.84
CA ARG A 184 7.74 7.33 7.34
C ARG A 184 8.78 6.23 7.15
N ARG A 185 8.43 4.98 7.48
CA ARG A 185 9.36 3.86 7.37
C ARG A 185 9.68 3.51 5.91
N THR A 186 8.71 3.58 5.01
CA THR A 186 8.94 3.35 3.57
C THR A 186 9.78 4.47 2.94
N GLU A 187 9.54 5.73 3.30
CA GLU A 187 10.35 6.88 2.88
C GLU A 187 11.78 6.80 3.43
N ALA A 188 11.94 6.49 4.72
CA ALA A 188 13.26 6.31 5.36
C ALA A 188 14.03 5.13 4.77
N LYS A 189 13.35 4.01 4.47
CA LYS A 189 13.97 2.85 3.83
C LYS A 189 14.46 3.18 2.42
N GLY A 190 13.64 3.87 1.62
CA GLY A 190 14.06 4.34 0.30
C GLY A 190 15.31 5.22 0.33
N PHE A 191 15.46 6.06 1.36
CA PHE A 191 16.66 6.86 1.59
C PHE A 191 17.88 6.02 1.98
N MET A 192 17.73 5.04 2.88
CA MET A 192 18.82 4.14 3.31
C MET A 192 19.31 3.25 2.16
N ASP A 193 18.39 2.73 1.32
CA ASP A 193 18.74 1.93 0.16
C ASP A 193 19.53 2.73 -0.89
N MET A 194 19.22 4.02 -1.05
CA MET A 194 19.96 4.94 -1.92
C MET A 194 21.39 5.16 -1.40
N GLN A 195 21.55 5.45 -0.11
CA GLN A 195 22.85 5.61 0.55
C GLN A 195 23.72 4.33 0.43
N LEU A 196 23.10 3.16 0.60
CA LEU A 196 23.80 1.88 0.51
C LEU A 196 24.30 1.60 -0.93
N ARG A 197 23.53 1.97 -1.96
CA ARG A 197 23.96 1.88 -3.37
C ARG A 197 25.13 2.81 -3.66
N GLU A 198 25.10 4.03 -3.17
CA GLU A 198 26.20 4.99 -3.34
C GLU A 198 27.47 4.54 -2.63
N ALA A 199 27.35 4.00 -1.41
CA ALA A 199 28.48 3.43 -0.68
C ALA A 199 29.11 2.25 -1.42
N LYS A 200 28.29 1.33 -1.98
CA LYS A 200 28.77 0.20 -2.78
C LYS A 200 29.50 0.63 -4.05
N LYS A 201 28.97 1.60 -4.80
CA LYS A 201 29.66 2.17 -5.95
C LYS A 201 31.01 2.77 -5.57
N ARG A 202 31.07 3.53 -4.46
CA ARG A 202 32.34 4.10 -3.96
C ARG A 202 33.36 3.04 -3.54
N THR A 203 32.92 1.91 -3.01
CA THR A 203 33.83 0.80 -2.66
C THR A 203 34.31 0.06 -3.90
N GLU A 204 33.43 -0.19 -4.88
CA GLU A 204 33.78 -0.82 -6.16
C GLU A 204 34.78 0.04 -6.94
N GLU A 205 34.54 1.36 -7.04
CA GLU A 205 35.47 2.32 -7.65
C GLU A 205 36.83 2.35 -6.95
N ARG A 206 36.88 2.22 -5.61
CA ARG A 206 38.12 2.15 -4.83
C ARG A 206 38.88 0.84 -5.05
N GLU A 207 38.17 -0.28 -5.15
CA GLU A 207 38.76 -1.59 -5.42
C GLU A 207 39.29 -1.68 -6.85
N GLU A 208 38.58 -1.10 -7.82
CA GLU A 208 39.02 -0.93 -9.20
C GLU A 208 40.31 -0.10 -9.27
N TYR A 209 40.35 1.08 -8.65
CA TYR A 209 41.57 1.89 -8.56
C TYR A 209 42.73 1.18 -7.84
N ARG A 210 42.44 0.36 -6.82
CA ARG A 210 43.45 -0.45 -6.11
C ARG A 210 43.99 -1.57 -7.00
N GLY A 211 43.16 -2.17 -7.87
CA GLY A 211 43.56 -3.12 -8.90
C GLY A 211 44.52 -2.50 -9.92
N TYR A 212 44.22 -1.32 -10.44
CA TYR A 212 45.09 -0.59 -11.37
C TYR A 212 46.47 -0.25 -10.78
N ARG A 213 46.54 0.15 -9.50
CA ARG A 213 47.81 0.46 -8.80
C ARG A 213 48.67 -0.78 -8.50
N SER A 214 48.08 -1.97 -8.54
CA SER A 214 48.75 -3.25 -8.29
C SER A 214 49.40 -3.80 -9.57
N SER A 215 48.76 -3.62 -10.74
CA SER A 215 49.28 -4.07 -12.04
C SER A 215 50.47 -3.25 -12.57
N GLY A 216 50.73 -2.05 -12.03
CA GLY A 216 51.85 -1.19 -12.47
C GLY A 216 53.21 -1.47 -11.79
N ARG A 217 53.30 -2.39 -10.83
CA ARG A 217 54.53 -2.69 -10.06
C ARG A 217 55.23 -4.00 -10.46
N GLY A 218 55.02 -4.46 -11.69
CA GLY A 218 55.56 -5.72 -12.23
C GLY A 218 56.35 -5.58 -13.52
N ALA A 219 57.00 -4.43 -13.77
CA ALA A 219 57.87 -4.24 -14.92
C ALA A 219 59.18 -3.56 -14.49
N ARG A 220 60.13 -4.35 -13.97
CA ARG A 220 61.55 -4.04 -13.90
C ARG A 220 62.34 -5.33 -14.07
#